data_AF-A0A962HZF7-F1
#
_entry.id   AF-A0A962HZF7-F1
#
_cell.length_a   1.000
_cell.length_b   1.000
_cell.length_c   1.000
_cell.angle_alpha   90.00
_cell.angle_beta   90.00
_cell.angle_gamma   90.00
#
_symmetry.space_group_name_H-M   'P 1'
#
loop_
_entity.id
_entity.type
_entity.pdbx_description
1 polymer ?
#
loop_
_entity_poly.entity_id
_entity_poly.type
_entity_poly.pdbx_seq_one_letter_code
_entity_poly.pdbx_strand_id
1 'polypeptide(L)'
;PNTCVVIHHGLGGFQFAAPLALATYEVPGTTRTADLNADGRDDLVVLHDGGRRVGIYLQGDTELGDEQLYELPFANHAGSEALALGDINSDGCLDVAIANDAGLVTLLGEGCEPLFSDGFETATR
;
A
#
# COMPACT_ATOMS: atom_id res chain seq x y z
N PRO A 1 -15.65 -0.53 16.13
CA PRO A 1 -15.61 -1.09 14.75
C PRO A 1 -15.56 -2.62 14.80
N ASN A 2 -16.44 -3.32 14.07
CA ASN A 2 -16.49 -4.79 14.02
C ASN A 2 -15.66 -5.38 12.87
N THR A 3 -14.88 -4.56 12.19
CA THR A 3 -14.04 -4.96 11.06
C THR A 3 -12.60 -5.07 11.53
N CYS A 4 -11.92 -6.15 11.12
CA CYS A 4 -10.50 -6.35 11.39
C CYS A 4 -9.76 -6.86 10.15
N VAL A 5 -8.49 -6.49 10.04
CA VAL A 5 -7.52 -7.20 9.21
C VAL A 5 -6.91 -8.29 10.08
N VAL A 6 -6.90 -9.53 9.60
CA VAL A 6 -6.36 -10.67 10.34
C VAL A 6 -5.06 -11.12 9.68
N ILE A 7 -3.98 -11.05 10.45
CA ILE A 7 -2.63 -11.38 10.02
C ILE A 7 -2.20 -12.71 10.62
N HIS A 8 -1.59 -13.53 9.76
CA HIS A 8 -1.01 -14.81 10.12
C HIS A 8 0.47 -14.81 9.77
N HIS A 9 1.34 -14.79 10.78
CA HIS A 9 2.78 -14.89 10.53
C HIS A 9 3.16 -16.28 10.02
N GLY A 10 3.97 -16.32 8.97
CA GLY A 10 4.52 -17.56 8.44
C GLY A 10 5.53 -18.18 9.40
N LEU A 11 5.36 -19.48 9.68
CA LEU A 11 6.31 -20.29 10.44
C LEU A 11 7.23 -21.12 9.52
N GLY A 12 7.13 -20.92 8.20
CA GLY A 12 7.79 -21.71 7.17
C GLY A 12 6.94 -22.90 6.69
N GLY A 13 7.17 -23.35 5.46
CA GLY A 13 6.48 -24.52 4.90
C GLY A 13 4.95 -24.41 4.82
N PHE A 14 4.41 -23.20 4.57
CA PHE A 14 2.97 -22.90 4.59
C PHE A 14 2.28 -23.17 5.94
N GLN A 15 3.04 -23.09 7.02
CA GLN A 15 2.49 -23.07 8.38
C GLN A 15 2.33 -21.63 8.87
N PHE A 16 1.31 -21.41 9.67
CA PHE A 16 0.91 -20.09 10.13
C PHE A 16 0.74 -20.07 11.65
N ALA A 17 1.19 -18.98 12.27
CA ALA A 17 0.96 -18.71 13.67
C ALA A 17 -0.53 -18.42 13.95
N ALA A 18 -0.86 -18.30 15.24
CA ALA A 18 -2.16 -17.81 15.67
C ALA A 18 -2.43 -16.43 15.07
N PRO A 19 -3.69 -16.12 14.72
CA PRO A 19 -4.05 -14.86 14.10
C PRO A 19 -3.81 -13.67 15.03
N LEU A 20 -3.26 -12.60 14.49
CA LEU A 20 -3.27 -11.26 15.08
C LEU A 20 -4.35 -10.44 14.37
N ALA A 21 -5.28 -9.85 15.13
CA ALA A 21 -6.31 -9.00 14.57
C ALA A 21 -5.95 -7.52 14.77
N LEU A 22 -5.83 -6.79 13.67
CA LEU A 22 -5.66 -5.34 13.64
C LEU A 22 -7.01 -4.67 13.37
N ALA A 23 -7.22 -3.51 13.98
CA ALA A 23 -8.38 -2.69 13.65
C ALA A 23 -8.26 -2.21 12.19
N THR A 24 -9.38 -2.22 11.48
CA THR A 24 -9.46 -1.66 10.13
C THR A 24 -10.75 -0.87 9.97
N TYR A 25 -10.73 0.04 9.01
CA TYR A 25 -11.89 0.79 8.60
C TYR A 25 -12.99 -0.11 8.00
N GLU A 26 -14.18 0.44 7.84
CA GLU A 26 -15.34 -0.33 7.41
C GLU A 26 -15.37 -0.60 5.91
N VAL A 27 -15.98 -1.74 5.54
CA VAL A 27 -16.18 -2.16 4.15
C VAL A 27 -14.86 -2.34 3.36
N PRO A 28 -13.90 -3.14 3.87
CA PRO A 28 -12.68 -3.45 3.12
C PRO A 28 -13.04 -4.24 1.86
N GLY A 29 -12.50 -3.80 0.72
CA GLY A 29 -12.71 -4.40 -0.59
C GLY A 29 -11.39 -4.85 -1.21
N THR A 30 -11.05 -4.28 -2.36
CA THR A 30 -9.84 -4.61 -3.11
C THR A 30 -8.58 -4.33 -2.30
N THR A 31 -7.61 -5.25 -2.37
CA THR A 31 -6.28 -5.05 -1.80
C THR A 31 -5.17 -5.16 -2.84
N ARG A 32 -4.03 -4.53 -2.55
CA ARG A 32 -2.76 -4.66 -3.25
C ARG A 32 -1.62 -4.67 -2.25
N THR A 33 -0.53 -5.34 -2.60
CA THR A 33 0.70 -5.35 -1.81
C THR A 33 1.88 -4.96 -2.69
N ALA A 34 2.73 -4.08 -2.17
CA ALA A 34 4.00 -3.69 -2.78
C ALA A 34 4.79 -2.86 -1.76
N ASP A 35 6.10 -2.79 -1.92
CA ASP A 35 6.97 -1.88 -1.15
C ASP A 35 6.71 -0.41 -1.56
N LEU A 36 5.88 0.30 -0.79
CA LEU A 36 5.47 1.67 -1.10
C LEU A 36 6.49 2.70 -0.62
N ASN A 37 7.25 2.37 0.44
CA ASN A 37 8.20 3.26 1.10
C ASN A 37 9.67 2.93 0.80
N ALA A 38 9.93 1.99 -0.10
CA ALA A 38 11.24 1.52 -0.55
C ALA A 38 12.13 0.96 0.59
N ASP A 39 11.52 0.34 1.61
CA ASP A 39 12.25 -0.25 2.73
C ASP A 39 12.61 -1.74 2.54
N GLY A 40 12.21 -2.31 1.40
CA GLY A 40 12.45 -3.69 1.01
C GLY A 40 11.38 -4.67 1.49
N ARG A 41 10.25 -4.20 2.04
CA ARG A 41 9.13 -5.02 2.49
C ARG A 41 7.85 -4.59 1.81
N ASP A 42 7.05 -5.58 1.40
CA ASP A 42 5.73 -5.28 0.83
C ASP A 42 4.79 -4.74 1.91
N ASP A 43 4.25 -3.54 1.65
CA ASP A 43 3.17 -2.91 2.40
C ASP A 43 1.80 -3.40 1.91
N LEU A 44 0.72 -3.00 2.59
CA LEU A 44 -0.66 -3.35 2.23
C LEU A 44 -1.51 -2.11 1.98
N VAL A 45 -2.13 -2.03 0.80
CA VAL A 45 -3.16 -1.06 0.45
C VAL A 45 -4.52 -1.73 0.43
N VAL A 46 -5.49 -1.12 1.11
CA VAL A 46 -6.88 -1.59 1.21
C VAL A 46 -7.83 -0.50 0.71
N LEU A 47 -8.62 -0.82 -0.29
CA LEU A 47 -9.68 0.05 -0.78
C LEU A 47 -10.97 -0.20 0.02
N HIS A 48 -11.38 0.79 0.80
CA HIS A 48 -12.65 0.80 1.55
C HIS A 48 -13.72 1.49 0.72
N ASP A 49 -14.17 0.83 -0.34
CA ASP A 49 -15.03 1.42 -1.37
C ASP A 49 -16.34 1.99 -0.79
N GLY A 50 -17.06 1.23 0.05
CA GLY A 50 -18.27 1.72 0.73
C GLY A 50 -18.00 2.82 1.76
N GLY A 51 -16.77 2.85 2.30
CA GLY A 51 -16.31 3.86 3.25
C GLY A 51 -15.68 5.11 2.61
N ARG A 52 -15.51 5.12 1.28
CA ARG A 52 -14.86 6.19 0.49
C ARG A 52 -13.46 6.52 0.99
N ARG A 53 -12.70 5.49 1.38
CA ARG A 53 -11.32 5.64 1.86
C ARG A 53 -10.39 4.63 1.23
N VAL A 54 -9.11 4.96 1.20
CA VAL A 54 -8.04 3.99 1.05
C VAL A 54 -7.25 3.94 2.35
N GLY A 55 -7.04 2.72 2.85
CA GLY A 55 -6.19 2.41 3.98
C GLY A 55 -4.83 1.94 3.49
N ILE A 56 -3.76 2.45 4.10
CA ILE A 56 -2.39 1.99 3.86
C ILE A 56 -1.83 1.50 5.19
N TYR A 57 -1.32 0.27 5.18
CA TYR A 57 -0.60 -0.34 6.28
C TYR A 57 0.86 -0.50 5.85
N LEU A 58 1.78 0.20 6.51
CA LEU A 58 3.20 0.03 6.26
C LEU A 58 3.74 -1.17 7.05
N GLN A 59 4.50 -2.03 6.40
CA GLN A 59 5.12 -3.20 7.00
C GLN A 59 6.45 -2.80 7.65
N GLY A 60 6.47 -2.76 8.99
CA GLY A 60 7.71 -2.63 9.73
C GLY A 60 8.52 -3.92 9.73
N ASP A 61 9.62 -3.94 10.49
CA ASP A 61 10.52 -5.09 10.58
C ASP A 61 9.82 -6.41 10.97
N THR A 62 8.75 -6.32 11.78
CA THR A 62 8.09 -7.50 12.35
C THR A 62 6.58 -7.57 12.12
N GLU A 63 5.92 -6.43 11.91
CA GLU A 63 4.46 -6.35 11.86
C GLU A 63 3.97 -5.21 10.95
N LEU A 64 2.72 -5.33 10.50
CA LEU A 64 2.01 -4.21 9.87
C LEU A 64 1.72 -3.16 10.94
N GLY A 65 2.03 -1.90 10.63
CA GLY A 65 1.68 -0.75 11.45
C GLY A 65 0.18 -0.45 11.46
N ASP A 66 -0.17 0.67 12.08
CA ASP A 66 -1.55 1.16 12.08
C ASP A 66 -2.02 1.57 10.68
N GLU A 67 -3.33 1.47 10.45
CA GLU A 67 -3.95 1.88 9.19
C GLU A 67 -3.92 3.41 9.03
N GLN A 68 -3.30 3.87 7.94
CA GLN A 68 -3.34 5.25 7.51
C GLN A 68 -4.47 5.45 6.51
N LEU A 69 -5.40 6.36 6.81
CA LEU A 69 -6.62 6.54 6.02
C LEU A 69 -6.58 7.83 5.22
N TYR A 70 -6.86 7.70 3.92
CA TYR A 70 -6.97 8.81 2.98
C TYR A 70 -8.37 8.86 2.37
N GLU A 71 -8.91 10.06 2.22
CA GLU A 71 -10.26 10.26 1.68
C GLU A 71 -10.30 10.12 0.16
N LEU A 72 -11.37 9.51 -0.34
CA LEU A 72 -11.68 9.40 -1.75
C LEU A 72 -12.92 10.27 -2.05
N PRO A 73 -12.74 11.53 -2.49
CA PRO A 73 -13.83 12.51 -2.56
C PRO A 73 -14.96 12.12 -3.51
N PHE A 74 -14.76 11.16 -4.42
CA PHE A 74 -15.75 10.75 -5.42
C PHE A 74 -15.92 9.24 -5.57
N ALA A 75 -15.32 8.42 -4.70
CA ALA A 75 -15.46 6.97 -4.78
C ALA A 75 -16.87 6.55 -4.36
N ASN A 76 -17.65 6.15 -5.35
CA ASN A 76 -18.83 5.32 -5.14
C ASN A 76 -18.64 4.14 -6.08
N HIS A 77 -18.45 2.93 -5.55
CA HIS A 77 -18.36 1.69 -6.35
C HIS A 77 -17.12 1.59 -7.23
N ALA A 78 -15.94 1.80 -6.65
CA ALA A 78 -14.68 1.44 -7.28
C ALA A 78 -14.61 -0.10 -7.44
N GLY A 79 -14.77 -0.59 -8.67
CA GLY A 79 -14.73 -2.02 -8.98
C GLY A 79 -13.41 -2.70 -8.58
N SER A 80 -13.34 -4.03 -8.66
CA SER A 80 -12.20 -4.84 -8.20
C SER A 80 -10.84 -4.47 -8.83
N GLU A 81 -10.85 -3.82 -9.99
CA GLU A 81 -9.65 -3.40 -10.75
C GLU A 81 -9.32 -1.91 -10.61
N ALA A 82 -9.98 -1.19 -9.69
CA ALA A 82 -9.84 0.26 -9.55
C ALA A 82 -8.47 0.73 -9.01
N LEU A 83 -7.68 -0.16 -8.40
CA LEU A 83 -6.48 0.17 -7.64
C LEU A 83 -5.21 -0.28 -8.38
N ALA A 84 -4.34 0.67 -8.69
CA ALA A 84 -3.04 0.46 -9.31
C ALA A 84 -1.91 1.10 -8.49
N LEU A 85 -0.73 0.49 -8.53
CA LEU A 85 0.49 0.95 -7.87
C LEU A 85 1.58 1.18 -8.92
N GLY A 86 2.36 2.25 -8.79
CA GLY A 86 3.46 2.54 -9.71
C GLY A 86 4.12 3.88 -9.40
N ASP A 87 5.40 4.02 -9.71
CA ASP A 87 6.13 5.30 -9.61
C ASP A 87 5.74 6.22 -10.78
N ILE A 88 4.77 7.11 -10.56
CA ILE A 88 4.19 7.99 -11.58
C ILE A 88 5.01 9.28 -11.70
N ASN A 89 5.56 9.78 -10.59
CA ASN A 89 6.31 11.03 -10.53
C ASN A 89 7.84 10.84 -10.67
N SER A 90 8.33 9.60 -10.74
CA SER A 90 9.75 9.22 -10.86
C SER A 90 10.60 9.61 -9.66
N ASP A 91 10.04 9.59 -8.45
CA ASP A 91 10.77 9.91 -7.22
C ASP A 91 11.35 8.66 -6.51
N GLY A 92 11.02 7.46 -6.99
CA GLY A 92 11.48 6.20 -6.43
C GLY A 92 10.53 5.57 -5.39
N CYS A 93 9.45 6.24 -5.00
CA CYS A 93 8.33 5.64 -4.29
C CYS A 93 7.29 5.07 -5.26
N LEU A 94 6.50 4.10 -4.79
CA LEU A 94 5.29 3.74 -5.51
C LEU A 94 4.14 4.68 -5.13
N ASP A 95 3.50 5.25 -6.14
CA ASP A 95 2.27 6.01 -6.00
C ASP A 95 1.05 5.09 -6.06
N VAL A 96 -0.07 5.56 -5.52
CA VAL A 96 -1.36 4.87 -5.53
C VAL A 96 -2.32 5.59 -6.47
N ALA A 97 -2.81 4.91 -7.50
CA ALA A 97 -3.82 5.42 -8.41
C ALA A 97 -5.13 4.65 -8.24
N ILE A 98 -6.23 5.38 -8.04
CA ILE A 98 -7.57 4.83 -7.81
C ILE A 98 -8.56 5.45 -8.78
N ALA A 99 -9.08 4.64 -9.70
CA ALA A 99 -10.09 5.05 -10.67
C ALA A 99 -11.49 4.54 -10.30
N ASN A 100 -12.50 5.37 -10.52
CA ASN A 100 -13.90 4.99 -10.44
C ASN A 100 -14.73 5.74 -11.49
N ASP A 101 -16.04 5.48 -11.50
CA ASP A 101 -16.97 6.08 -12.46
C ASP A 101 -17.03 7.61 -12.42
N ALA A 102 -16.61 8.23 -11.31
CA ALA A 102 -16.63 9.68 -11.11
C ALA A 102 -15.26 10.36 -11.34
N GLY A 103 -14.15 9.60 -11.39
CA GLY A 103 -12.84 10.17 -11.66
C GLY A 103 -11.65 9.32 -11.19
N LEU A 104 -10.49 9.97 -11.14
CA LEU A 104 -9.20 9.41 -10.73
C LEU A 104 -8.67 10.18 -9.52
N VAL A 105 -8.25 9.45 -8.48
CA VAL A 105 -7.49 9.98 -7.36
C VAL A 105 -6.09 9.36 -7.40
N THR A 106 -5.06 10.17 -7.22
CA THR A 106 -3.68 9.71 -7.07
C THR A 106 -3.15 10.19 -5.72
N LEU A 107 -2.57 9.27 -4.95
CA LEU A 107 -1.75 9.57 -3.78
C LEU A 107 -0.31 9.41 -4.18
N LEU A 108 0.48 10.48 -4.08
CA LEU A 108 1.90 10.42 -4.35
C LEU A 108 2.63 9.89 -3.12
N GLY A 109 3.42 8.85 -3.31
CA GLY A 109 4.44 8.45 -2.35
C GLY A 109 5.50 9.54 -2.30
N GLU A 110 6.14 9.72 -1.15
CA GLU A 110 7.19 10.73 -1.00
C GLU A 110 8.22 10.23 0.03
N GLY A 111 9.46 10.69 -0.10
CA GLY A 111 10.51 10.42 0.88
C GLY A 111 11.23 9.07 0.74
N CYS A 112 11.05 8.38 -0.38
CA CYS A 112 11.89 7.25 -0.76
C CYS A 112 13.21 7.77 -1.35
N GLU A 113 14.28 7.03 -1.14
CA GLU A 113 15.54 7.31 -1.81
C GLU A 113 15.58 6.50 -3.11
N PRO A 114 15.72 7.13 -4.30
CA PRO A 114 15.82 6.40 -5.54
C PRO A 114 17.04 5.47 -5.50
N LEU A 115 16.83 4.18 -5.79
CA LEU A 115 17.85 3.12 -5.64
C LEU A 115 19.05 3.20 -6.63
N PHE A 116 19.32 4.34 -7.28
CA PHE A 116 20.49 4.57 -8.13
C PHE A 116 20.99 6.02 -7.96
N SER A 117 22.26 6.32 -7.63
CA SER A 117 23.47 5.86 -8.32
C SER A 117 24.72 5.81 -7.44
N ASP A 118 25.27 4.62 -7.22
CA ASP A 118 26.72 4.44 -7.07
C ASP A 118 27.23 3.60 -8.23
N GLY A 119 28.19 4.13 -9.00
CA GLY A 119 29.13 3.28 -9.75
C GLY A 119 29.15 3.35 -11.27
N PHE A 120 29.00 4.52 -11.90
CA PHE A 120 29.71 4.74 -13.17
C PHE A 120 31.01 5.52 -12.90
N GLU A 121 32.12 4.79 -12.93
CA GLU A 121 33.45 5.35 -13.10
C GLU A 121 33.45 6.34 -14.29
N THR A 122 33.81 7.60 -14.04
CA THR A 122 34.66 8.29 -15.00
C THR A 122 36.06 8.30 -14.44
N ALA A 123 36.82 7.32 -14.93
CA ALA A 123 38.26 7.29 -14.90
C ALA A 123 38.85 8.65 -15.32
N THR A 124 39.95 8.97 -14.66
CA THR A 124 40.87 10.07 -14.94
C THR A 124 41.14 10.27 -16.44
N ARG A 125 40.97 11.50 -16.93
CA ARG A 125 41.98 12.15 -17.77
C ARG A 125 41.86 13.67 -17.74
#